data_AF-A0A9W9I592-F1
#
_entry.id   AF-A0A9W9I592-F1
#
_cell.length_a   1.000
_cell.length_b   1.000
_cell.length_c   1.000
_cell.angle_alpha   90.00
_cell.angle_beta   90.00
_cell.angle_gamma   90.00
#
_symmetry.space_group_name_H-M   'P 1'
#
loop_
_entity.id
_entity.type
_entity.pdbx_description
1 polymer ?
#
loop_
_entity_poly.entity_id
_entity_poly.type
_entity_poly.pdbx_seq_one_letter_code
_entity_poly.pdbx_strand_id
1 'polypeptide(L)'
;MVVRRVITKQGMISHTEIDLRSPHLQSAFREIFQGVEGLELNKMPPVAKPELIFWAAKDLLRIKEEEKLKEQPCQQLIDDIGTALRFVQEDYTSQIDSLKSLLEQKEITWDLLWTIFPPKEVIVAPRYGVMSQEQAFILRDSSYEKRENGTYYFSAVGDIVTFSGRRFGTGLITLEIDKYDGSRKIESLNCYPISHHPGESVIRERLITRGRKYLSLLEKPACRDYFVTYGVKEKILPDGLSKSEMFNAMGRVVADPEGYYFHNSSSDLNRPLVWSEDELSRNSLSDDQLLTCASWINGFSLSSKTWCQLAVTSLTNIKWNNLAFERLVLEETRRELIHGLVKAHGKDEAAFDDIVENKGKGLIALLTGSPGVGKTLTAEAVAEVTQRPLYVVATGELGVDADTVDERLGMILDITRRWGCVLLIDEADVFMASRGKDLARDALVSVFLRRLE
;
A
#
# COMPACT_ATOMS: atom_id res chain seq x y z
N MET A 1 -9.07 42.34 4.46
CA MET A 1 -7.95 41.47 4.90
C MET A 1 -6.92 42.32 5.62
N VAL A 2 -6.22 41.81 6.64
CA VAL A 2 -5.15 42.55 7.33
C VAL A 2 -3.88 41.71 7.38
N VAL A 3 -2.76 42.25 6.91
CA VAL A 3 -1.45 41.60 6.92
C VAL A 3 -0.76 41.91 8.25
N ARG A 4 -0.42 40.88 9.04
CA ARG A 4 0.31 40.98 10.31
C ARG A 4 1.70 40.38 10.13
N ARG A 5 2.74 41.17 10.41
CA ARG A 5 4.13 40.68 10.47
C ARG A 5 4.46 40.38 11.93
N VAL A 6 4.67 39.11 12.26
CA VAL A 6 5.03 38.69 13.62
C VAL A 6 6.52 38.91 13.80
N ILE A 7 6.91 39.66 14.82
CA ILE A 7 8.30 40.03 15.06
C ILE A 7 8.82 39.22 16.26
N THR A 8 9.99 38.63 16.10
CA THR A 8 10.72 37.93 17.17
C THR A 8 11.12 38.90 18.28
N LYS A 9 11.45 38.36 19.47
CA LYS A 9 12.02 39.15 20.59
C LYS A 9 13.30 39.91 20.22
N GLN A 10 13.96 39.55 19.11
CA GLN A 10 15.19 40.15 18.59
C GLN A 10 14.93 41.23 17.53
N GLY A 11 13.66 41.59 17.26
CA GLY A 11 13.30 42.62 16.29
C GLY A 11 13.28 42.16 14.83
N MET A 12 13.55 40.88 14.54
CA MET A 12 13.45 40.32 13.19
C MET A 12 12.04 39.80 12.92
N ILE A 13 11.54 39.96 11.68
CA ILE A 13 10.28 39.35 11.27
C ILE A 13 10.43 37.82 11.34
N SER A 14 9.59 37.17 12.14
CA SER A 14 9.51 35.72 12.27
C SER A 14 8.75 35.11 11.10
N HIS A 15 7.54 35.59 10.85
CA HIS A 15 6.67 35.14 9.77
C HIS A 15 5.57 36.18 9.54
N THR A 16 4.83 36.01 8.43
CA THR A 16 3.67 36.84 8.08
C THR A 16 2.40 36.01 8.22
N GLU A 17 1.40 36.59 8.88
CA GLU A 17 0.06 36.03 9.03
C GLU A 17 -0.95 36.96 8.37
N ILE A 18 -2.05 36.40 7.87
CA ILE A 18 -3.09 37.18 7.21
C ILE A 18 -4.44 36.96 7.88
N ASP A 19 -5.01 38.01 8.46
CA ASP A 19 -6.34 37.98 9.05
C ASP A 19 -7.41 38.15 7.96
N LEU A 20 -8.18 37.10 7.74
CA LEU A 20 -9.33 37.10 6.84
C LEU A 20 -10.55 37.65 7.58
N ARG A 21 -10.66 38.98 7.70
CA ARG A 21 -11.77 39.64 8.42
C ARG A 21 -13.09 39.69 7.66
N SER A 22 -13.08 39.59 6.32
CA SER A 22 -14.29 39.63 5.51
C SER A 22 -15.00 38.26 5.54
N PRO A 23 -16.29 38.18 5.93
CA PRO A 23 -17.06 36.94 5.86
C PRO A 23 -17.15 36.37 4.44
N HIS A 24 -17.26 37.23 3.43
CA HIS A 24 -17.31 36.82 2.02
C HIS A 24 -16.01 36.15 1.57
N LEU A 25 -14.87 36.75 1.93
CA LEU A 25 -13.56 36.18 1.63
C LEU A 25 -13.31 34.89 2.40
N GLN A 26 -13.75 34.81 3.67
CA GLN A 26 -13.69 33.56 4.44
C GLN A 26 -14.47 32.43 3.76
N SER A 27 -15.69 32.71 3.29
CA SER A 27 -16.50 31.71 2.59
C SER A 27 -15.84 31.24 1.29
N ALA A 28 -15.29 32.16 0.48
CA ALA A 28 -14.56 31.80 -0.72
C ALA A 28 -13.33 30.93 -0.42
N PHE A 29 -12.55 31.27 0.62
CA PHE A 29 -11.40 30.44 1.03
C PHE A 29 -11.82 29.06 1.56
N ARG A 30 -12.92 28.98 2.33
CA ARG A 30 -13.47 27.70 2.80
C ARG A 30 -13.93 26.82 1.65
N GLU A 31 -14.47 27.41 0.59
CA GLU A 31 -14.86 26.71 -0.63
C GLU A 31 -13.63 26.18 -1.40
N ILE A 32 -12.67 27.07 -1.71
CA ILE A 32 -11.43 26.72 -2.42
C ILE A 32 -10.68 25.59 -1.69
N PHE A 33 -10.51 25.73 -0.37
CA PHE A 33 -9.76 24.79 0.44
C PHE A 33 -10.64 23.78 1.20
N GLN A 34 -11.86 23.51 0.74
CA GLN A 34 -12.78 22.58 1.42
C GLN A 34 -12.18 21.18 1.60
N GLY A 35 -11.83 20.76 2.81
CA GLY A 35 -11.19 19.46 3.06
C GLY A 35 -9.66 19.48 3.05
N VAL A 36 -9.03 20.68 3.03
CA VAL A 36 -7.63 20.82 3.49
C VAL A 36 -7.64 20.90 5.01
N GLU A 37 -6.94 19.98 5.66
CA GLU A 37 -6.77 20.01 7.11
C GLU A 37 -5.66 20.96 7.55
N GLY A 38 -5.67 21.37 8.82
CA GLY A 38 -4.62 22.24 9.37
C GLY A 38 -4.72 23.71 8.96
N LEU A 39 -5.76 24.09 8.21
CA LEU A 39 -6.04 25.50 7.94
C LEU A 39 -6.53 26.20 9.20
N GLU A 40 -5.84 27.26 9.61
CA GLU A 40 -6.25 28.12 10.73
C GLU A 40 -7.47 29.01 10.40
N LEU A 41 -8.27 28.60 9.41
CA LEU A 41 -9.52 29.24 9.01
C LEU A 41 -10.64 29.10 10.06
N ASN A 42 -10.44 28.21 11.03
CA ASN A 42 -11.35 28.01 12.16
C ASN A 42 -11.04 28.91 13.37
N LYS A 43 -9.90 29.62 13.39
CA LYS A 43 -9.58 30.60 14.45
C LYS A 43 -10.48 31.83 14.34
N MET A 44 -10.60 32.60 15.43
CA MET A 44 -11.33 33.89 15.44
C MET A 44 -10.37 35.05 15.76
N PRO A 45 -10.06 35.94 14.79
CA PRO A 45 -10.44 35.87 13.37
C PRO A 45 -9.69 34.75 12.62
N PRO A 46 -10.23 34.26 11.48
CA PRO A 46 -9.54 33.27 10.66
C PRO A 46 -8.18 33.78 10.17
N VAL A 47 -7.14 32.98 10.33
CA VAL A 47 -5.78 33.31 9.94
C VAL A 47 -5.36 32.43 8.77
N ALA A 48 -4.74 33.03 7.76
CA ALA A 48 -4.16 32.32 6.62
C ALA A 48 -2.67 32.64 6.49
N LYS A 49 -1.90 31.63 6.09
CA LYS A 49 -0.54 31.84 5.61
C LYS A 49 -0.57 32.55 4.24
N PRO A 50 0.38 33.46 3.94
CA PRO A 50 0.46 34.14 2.64
C PRO A 50 0.42 33.21 1.42
N GLU A 51 1.02 32.03 1.52
CA GLU A 51 1.10 30.98 0.50
C GLU A 51 -0.30 30.48 0.10
N LEU A 52 -1.25 30.43 1.04
CA LEU A 52 -2.63 30.06 0.74
C LEU A 52 -3.30 31.07 -0.18
N ILE A 53 -3.00 32.36 0.00
CA ILE A 53 -3.57 33.40 -0.86
C ILE A 53 -2.93 33.33 -2.25
N PHE A 54 -1.63 33.04 -2.30
CA PHE A 54 -0.93 32.79 -3.55
C PHE A 54 -1.59 31.64 -4.34
N TRP A 55 -1.79 30.48 -3.73
CA TRP A 55 -2.43 29.34 -4.38
C TRP A 55 -3.89 29.62 -4.77
N ALA A 56 -4.65 30.32 -3.90
CA ALA A 56 -6.04 30.68 -4.17
C ALA A 56 -6.21 31.73 -5.28
N ALA A 57 -5.15 32.42 -5.71
CA ALA A 57 -5.25 33.58 -6.61
C ALA A 57 -6.00 33.27 -7.92
N LYS A 58 -5.78 32.09 -8.51
CA LYS A 58 -6.45 31.70 -9.76
C LYS A 58 -7.95 31.47 -9.54
N ASP A 59 -8.34 30.76 -8.48
CA ASP A 59 -9.73 30.50 -8.15
C ASP A 59 -10.47 31.76 -7.69
N LEU A 60 -9.80 32.60 -6.90
CA LEU A 60 -10.33 33.90 -6.50
C LEU A 60 -10.60 34.78 -7.73
N LEU A 61 -9.71 34.81 -8.72
CA LEU A 61 -9.94 35.53 -9.96
C LEU A 61 -11.17 34.97 -10.71
N ARG A 62 -11.31 33.64 -10.80
CA ARG A 62 -12.48 32.99 -11.40
C ARG A 62 -13.77 33.40 -10.68
N ILE A 63 -13.81 33.27 -9.35
CA ILE A 63 -14.97 33.66 -8.52
C ILE A 63 -15.32 35.13 -8.73
N LYS A 64 -14.32 36.01 -8.79
CA LYS A 64 -14.52 37.45 -9.02
C LYS A 64 -15.17 37.73 -10.38
N GLU A 65 -14.71 37.07 -11.45
CA GLU A 65 -15.29 37.26 -12.78
C GLU A 65 -16.70 36.64 -12.90
N GLU A 66 -16.94 35.49 -12.28
CA GLU A 66 -18.28 34.88 -12.20
C GLU A 66 -19.27 35.76 -11.42
N GLU A 67 -18.84 36.36 -10.31
CA GLU A 67 -19.68 37.24 -9.48
C GLU A 67 -20.12 38.51 -10.24
N LYS A 68 -19.23 39.09 -11.07
CA LYS A 68 -19.54 40.26 -11.90
C LYS A 68 -20.63 40.00 -12.94
N LEU A 69 -20.80 38.74 -13.35
CA LEU A 69 -21.78 38.34 -14.37
C LEU A 69 -23.17 38.05 -13.80
N LYS A 70 -23.33 38.03 -12.47
CA LYS A 70 -24.63 37.79 -11.82
C LYS A 70 -25.57 38.99 -11.99
N GLU A 71 -26.87 38.72 -12.03
CA GLU A 71 -27.91 39.78 -12.10
C GLU A 71 -27.84 40.75 -10.90
N GLN A 72 -27.41 40.24 -9.74
CA GLN A 72 -27.16 41.03 -8.53
C GLN A 72 -25.76 40.71 -7.99
N PRO A 73 -24.72 41.44 -8.45
CA PRO A 73 -23.35 41.22 -8.01
C PRO A 73 -23.15 41.65 -6.56
N CYS A 74 -22.48 40.82 -5.75
CA CYS A 74 -21.99 41.26 -4.45
C CYS A 74 -20.71 42.11 -4.64
N GLN A 75 -20.87 43.44 -4.71
CA GLN A 75 -19.73 44.36 -4.88
C GLN A 75 -18.68 44.19 -3.78
N GLN A 76 -19.11 43.94 -2.53
CA GLN A 76 -18.20 43.71 -1.40
C GLN A 76 -17.28 42.50 -1.62
N LEU A 77 -17.81 41.39 -2.14
CA LEU A 77 -17.01 40.20 -2.46
C LEU A 77 -15.99 40.50 -3.57
N ILE A 78 -16.40 41.22 -4.62
CA ILE A 78 -15.52 41.62 -5.73
C ILE A 78 -14.35 42.47 -5.24
N ASP A 79 -14.61 43.41 -4.34
CA ASP A 79 -13.61 44.32 -3.76
C ASP A 79 -12.68 43.60 -2.76
N ASP A 80 -13.24 42.69 -1.96
CA ASP A 80 -12.48 41.86 -1.01
C ASP A 80 -11.52 40.92 -1.75
N ILE A 81 -12.00 40.24 -2.81
CA ILE A 81 -11.16 39.43 -3.68
C ILE A 81 -10.11 40.32 -4.38
N GLY A 82 -10.52 41.49 -4.89
CA GLY A 82 -9.60 42.43 -5.53
C GLY A 82 -8.46 42.86 -4.61
N THR A 83 -8.71 42.96 -3.30
CA THR A 83 -7.68 43.25 -2.30
C THR A 83 -6.75 42.06 -2.08
N ALA A 84 -7.27 40.83 -2.01
CA ALA A 84 -6.45 39.63 -1.89
C ALA A 84 -5.55 39.42 -3.12
N LEU A 85 -6.07 39.64 -4.34
CA LEU A 85 -5.29 39.55 -5.57
C LEU A 85 -4.22 40.63 -5.68
N ARG A 86 -4.51 41.87 -5.23
CA ARG A 86 -3.50 42.94 -5.16
C ARG A 86 -2.36 42.58 -4.22
N PHE A 87 -2.66 42.01 -3.05
CA PHE A 87 -1.64 41.52 -2.13
C PHE A 87 -0.71 40.49 -2.82
N VAL A 88 -1.28 39.53 -3.54
CA VAL A 88 -0.48 38.54 -4.29
C VAL A 88 0.39 39.22 -5.35
N GLN A 89 -0.17 40.18 -6.09
CA GLN A 89 0.60 40.93 -7.07
C GLN A 89 1.74 41.71 -6.39
N GLU A 90 1.45 42.54 -5.41
CA GLU A 90 2.43 43.43 -4.77
C GLU A 90 3.55 42.66 -4.04
N ASP A 91 3.21 41.64 -3.25
CA ASP A 91 4.19 40.93 -2.40
C ASP A 91 4.89 39.76 -3.13
N TYR A 92 4.33 39.27 -4.24
CA TYR A 92 4.90 38.15 -5.00
C TYR A 92 5.24 38.46 -6.46
N THR A 93 5.23 39.73 -6.93
CA THR A 93 5.54 40.07 -8.34
C THR A 93 6.82 39.38 -8.82
N SER A 94 7.92 39.53 -8.08
CA SER A 94 9.23 39.00 -8.51
C SER A 94 9.26 37.47 -8.56
N GLN A 95 8.57 36.83 -7.62
CA GLN A 95 8.44 35.39 -7.53
C GLN A 95 7.55 34.86 -8.65
N ILE A 96 6.45 35.54 -8.97
CA ILE A 96 5.54 35.19 -10.06
C ILE A 96 6.25 35.27 -11.41
N ASP A 97 7.02 36.33 -11.66
CA ASP A 97 7.72 36.49 -12.93
C ASP A 97 8.85 35.46 -13.09
N SER A 98 9.61 35.21 -12.02
CA SER A 98 10.61 34.15 -11.98
C SER A 98 9.98 32.77 -12.18
N LEU A 99 8.87 32.49 -11.49
CA LEU A 99 8.14 31.23 -11.60
C LEU A 99 7.62 31.00 -13.02
N LYS A 100 7.03 32.01 -13.66
CA LYS A 100 6.58 31.90 -15.07
C LYS A 100 7.73 31.48 -15.99
N SER A 101 8.87 32.17 -15.89
CA SER A 101 10.05 31.87 -16.71
C SER A 101 10.60 30.46 -16.46
N LEU A 102 10.56 29.98 -15.21
CA LEU A 102 11.03 28.64 -14.85
C LEU A 102 10.06 27.55 -15.34
N LEU A 103 8.76 27.76 -15.17
CA LEU A 103 7.73 26.80 -15.60
C LEU A 103 7.66 26.65 -17.11
N GLU A 104 7.96 27.69 -17.89
CA GLU A 104 8.12 27.59 -19.36
C GLU A 104 9.21 26.59 -19.76
N GLN A 105 10.26 26.47 -18.94
CA GLN A 105 11.36 25.52 -19.14
C GLN A 105 11.14 24.19 -18.39
N LYS A 106 10.01 24.03 -17.69
CA LYS A 106 9.69 22.91 -16.78
C LYS A 106 10.74 22.72 -15.68
N GLU A 107 11.31 23.84 -15.22
CA GLU A 107 12.27 23.88 -14.14
C GLU A 107 11.69 24.57 -12.90
N ILE A 108 12.36 24.41 -11.77
CA ILE A 108 12.03 25.10 -10.53
C ILE A 108 13.31 25.28 -9.69
N THR A 109 13.39 26.38 -8.95
CA THR A 109 14.46 26.65 -8.00
C THR A 109 14.03 26.29 -6.58
N TRP A 110 15.01 26.08 -5.70
CA TRP A 110 14.76 25.68 -4.31
C TRP A 110 13.81 26.62 -3.57
N ASP A 111 13.98 27.93 -3.71
CA ASP A 111 13.21 28.96 -3.03
C ASP A 111 11.74 29.03 -3.48
N LEU A 112 11.48 28.67 -4.73
CA LEU A 112 10.13 28.67 -5.33
C LEU A 112 9.46 27.29 -5.29
N LEU A 113 10.10 26.26 -4.72
CA LEU A 113 9.58 24.90 -4.74
C LEU A 113 8.16 24.79 -4.16
N TRP A 114 7.89 25.45 -3.03
CA TRP A 114 6.56 25.48 -2.41
C TRP A 114 5.44 25.95 -3.37
N THR A 115 5.75 26.80 -4.36
CA THR A 115 4.74 27.38 -5.26
C THR A 115 4.06 26.34 -6.13
N ILE A 116 4.75 25.23 -6.44
CA ILE A 116 4.20 24.13 -7.23
C ILE A 116 3.55 23.06 -6.37
N PHE A 117 3.49 23.16 -5.03
CA PHE A 117 2.84 22.16 -4.16
C PHE A 117 1.57 22.71 -3.50
N PRO A 118 0.51 23.04 -4.27
CA PRO A 118 -0.75 23.46 -3.69
C PRO A 118 -1.44 22.30 -2.95
N PRO A 119 -2.11 22.55 -1.82
CA PRO A 119 -2.87 21.53 -1.09
C PRO A 119 -3.91 20.82 -1.97
N LYS A 120 -4.16 19.54 -1.67
CA LYS A 120 -5.01 18.58 -2.40
C LYS A 120 -4.55 18.17 -3.79
N GLU A 121 -3.46 18.73 -4.30
CA GLU A 121 -2.92 18.31 -5.58
C GLU A 121 -2.43 16.86 -5.50
N VAL A 122 -2.63 16.09 -6.57
CA VAL A 122 -2.07 14.75 -6.68
C VAL A 122 -0.59 14.88 -6.97
N ILE A 123 0.24 14.42 -6.05
CA ILE A 123 1.69 14.38 -6.19
C ILE A 123 2.10 12.98 -6.63
N VAL A 124 3.02 12.90 -7.57
CA VAL A 124 3.63 11.65 -8.03
C VAL A 124 5.06 11.58 -7.53
N ALA A 125 5.42 10.41 -7.01
CA ALA A 125 6.77 9.98 -6.73
C ALA A 125 7.15 8.86 -7.71
N PRO A 126 8.03 9.12 -8.70
CA PRO A 126 8.43 8.10 -9.67
C PRO A 126 9.12 6.89 -9.05
N ARG A 127 9.74 7.08 -7.87
CA ARG A 127 10.47 6.05 -7.12
C ARG A 127 10.14 6.17 -5.64
N TYR A 128 9.22 5.35 -5.17
CA TYR A 128 8.78 5.29 -3.79
C TYR A 128 9.25 4.00 -3.11
N GLY A 129 9.74 4.15 -1.88
CA GLY A 129 10.16 3.05 -1.02
C GLY A 129 11.30 2.21 -1.58
N VAL A 130 11.58 1.09 -0.91
CA VAL A 130 12.71 0.21 -1.24
C VAL A 130 12.50 -0.52 -2.58
N MET A 131 11.25 -0.80 -2.95
CA MET A 131 10.90 -1.43 -4.23
C MET A 131 10.94 -0.47 -5.43
N SER A 132 11.22 0.82 -5.21
CA SER A 132 11.32 1.85 -6.25
C SER A 132 10.09 1.88 -7.18
N GLN A 133 8.90 1.69 -6.61
CA GLN A 133 7.65 1.71 -7.37
C GLN A 133 7.14 3.14 -7.51
N GLU A 134 6.42 3.44 -8.58
CA GLU A 134 5.72 4.71 -8.69
C GLU A 134 4.62 4.78 -7.63
N GLN A 135 4.48 5.90 -6.93
CA GLN A 135 3.41 6.12 -5.95
C GLN A 135 2.82 7.51 -6.18
N ALA A 136 1.51 7.65 -6.01
CA ALA A 136 0.88 8.96 -5.93
C ALA A 136 0.21 9.13 -4.58
N PHE A 137 0.05 10.38 -4.15
CA PHE A 137 -0.61 10.76 -2.90
C PHE A 137 -1.28 12.12 -3.06
N ILE A 138 -2.33 12.38 -2.29
CA ILE A 138 -2.99 13.68 -2.26
C ILE A 138 -2.22 14.54 -1.26
N LEU A 139 -1.68 15.68 -1.70
CA LEU A 139 -0.92 16.56 -0.81
C LEU A 139 -1.82 17.12 0.29
N ARG A 140 -1.39 16.97 1.54
CA ARG A 140 -2.07 17.57 2.69
C ARG A 140 -1.35 18.82 3.16
N ASP A 141 -0.02 18.74 3.29
CA ASP A 141 0.82 19.87 3.70
C ASP A 141 2.20 19.78 3.05
N SER A 142 2.86 20.93 2.92
CA SER A 142 4.26 20.98 2.52
C SER A 142 5.00 22.13 3.18
N SER A 143 6.26 21.90 3.55
CA SER A 143 7.06 22.92 4.24
C SER A 143 8.56 22.70 4.08
N TYR A 144 9.34 23.77 4.27
CA TYR A 144 10.79 23.68 4.37
C TYR A 144 11.18 23.34 5.81
N GLU A 145 11.92 22.25 5.96
CA GLU A 145 12.35 21.72 7.25
C GLU A 145 13.88 21.59 7.30
N LYS A 146 14.40 21.30 8.50
CA LYS A 146 15.83 21.18 8.76
C LYS A 146 16.08 19.94 9.64
N ARG A 147 16.93 19.04 9.15
CA ARG A 147 17.34 17.84 9.90
C ARG A 147 18.27 18.21 11.05
N GLU A 148 18.43 17.31 12.01
CA GLU A 148 19.35 17.48 13.15
C GLU A 148 20.81 17.73 12.70
N ASN A 149 21.23 17.13 11.58
CA ASN A 149 22.55 17.33 10.98
C ASN A 149 22.72 18.70 10.28
N GLY A 150 21.68 19.55 10.28
CA GLY A 150 21.69 20.89 9.72
C GLY A 150 21.27 21.00 8.25
N THR A 151 21.02 19.88 7.58
CA THR A 151 20.63 19.86 6.16
C THR A 151 19.17 20.29 5.99
N TYR A 152 18.91 21.20 5.06
CA TYR A 152 17.56 21.63 4.70
C TYR A 152 16.93 20.67 3.70
N TYR A 153 15.63 20.42 3.85
CA TYR A 153 14.83 19.61 2.92
C TYR A 153 13.42 20.20 2.83
N PHE A 154 12.72 19.86 1.76
CA PHE A 154 11.33 20.21 1.55
C PHE A 154 10.51 18.95 1.81
N SER A 155 9.64 19.03 2.80
CA SER A 155 8.77 17.96 3.27
C SER A 155 7.42 18.08 2.54
N ALA A 156 7.01 17.02 1.85
CA ALA A 156 5.70 16.89 1.24
C ALA A 156 4.97 15.75 1.95
N VAL A 157 3.91 16.09 2.68
CA VAL A 157 3.12 15.16 3.47
C VAL A 157 1.76 14.97 2.81
N GLY A 158 1.30 13.74 2.69
CA GLY A 158 -0.03 13.52 2.19
C GLY A 158 -0.53 12.09 2.20
N ASP A 159 -1.69 11.93 1.60
CA ASP A 159 -2.61 10.84 1.86
C ASP A 159 -2.57 9.81 0.74
N ILE A 160 -2.43 8.53 1.12
CA ILE A 160 -2.58 7.37 0.23
C ILE A 160 -3.72 6.49 0.67
N VAL A 161 -4.35 5.80 -0.28
CA VAL A 161 -5.32 4.75 0.05
C VAL A 161 -4.58 3.43 0.29
N THR A 162 -4.77 2.84 1.46
CA THR A 162 -4.10 1.59 1.83
C THR A 162 -4.98 0.71 2.72
N PHE A 163 -4.53 -0.51 2.93
CA PHE A 163 -5.10 -1.46 3.87
C PHE A 163 -4.01 -1.87 4.86
N SER A 164 -4.18 -1.51 6.13
CA SER A 164 -3.23 -1.78 7.20
C SER A 164 -3.23 -3.24 7.68
N GLY A 165 -3.95 -4.12 6.99
CA GLY A 165 -4.24 -5.49 7.43
C GLY A 165 -5.45 -5.60 8.37
N ARG A 166 -5.87 -4.48 8.97
CA ARG A 166 -7.06 -4.39 9.83
C ARG A 166 -8.12 -3.44 9.29
N ARG A 167 -7.69 -2.31 8.73
CA ARG A 167 -8.57 -1.22 8.28
C ARG A 167 -8.20 -0.78 6.87
N PHE A 168 -9.22 -0.48 6.09
CA PHE A 168 -9.08 0.07 4.75
C PHE A 168 -9.38 1.56 4.81
N GLY A 169 -8.50 2.40 4.29
CA GLY A 169 -8.69 3.83 4.37
C GLY A 169 -7.47 4.63 3.96
N THR A 170 -7.40 5.85 4.47
CA THR A 170 -6.32 6.78 4.20
C THR A 170 -5.18 6.57 5.19
N GLY A 171 -3.95 6.51 4.68
CA GLY A 171 -2.72 6.51 5.47
C GLY A 171 -1.79 7.63 5.04
N LEU A 172 -1.04 8.18 5.99
CA LEU A 172 -0.15 9.31 5.77
C LEU A 172 1.25 8.85 5.33
N ILE A 173 1.78 9.44 4.26
CA ILE A 173 3.19 9.31 3.86
C ILE A 173 3.87 10.67 3.78
N THR A 174 5.19 10.65 3.92
CA THR A 174 6.05 11.83 3.79
C THR A 174 7.13 11.55 2.77
N LEU A 175 7.36 12.51 1.88
CA LEU A 175 8.48 12.52 0.96
C LEU A 175 9.30 13.78 1.11
N GLU A 176 10.60 13.62 0.91
CA GLU A 176 11.57 14.69 1.11
C GLU A 176 12.29 15.01 -0.19
N ILE A 177 12.48 16.29 -0.46
CA ILE A 177 13.35 16.81 -1.51
C ILE A 177 14.50 17.54 -0.82
N ASP A 178 15.71 17.00 -0.95
CA ASP A 178 16.91 17.63 -0.40
C ASP A 178 17.16 18.99 -1.04
N LYS A 179 17.67 19.94 -0.25
CA LYS A 179 18.08 21.24 -0.76
C LYS A 179 19.06 21.09 -1.92
N TYR A 180 18.83 21.88 -2.96
CA TYR A 180 19.69 21.96 -4.13
C TYR A 180 19.95 23.41 -4.52
N ASP A 181 21.03 23.63 -5.27
CA ASP A 181 21.38 24.93 -5.82
C ASP A 181 21.00 25.02 -7.30
N GLY A 182 20.68 26.22 -7.75
CA GLY A 182 20.23 26.49 -9.12
C GLY A 182 18.80 26.00 -9.41
N SER A 183 18.48 25.92 -10.69
CA SER A 183 17.22 25.34 -11.17
C SER A 183 17.38 23.84 -11.43
N ARG A 184 16.30 23.08 -11.25
CA ARG A 184 16.19 21.67 -11.63
C ARG A 184 14.93 21.45 -12.43
N LYS A 185 14.98 20.47 -13.33
CA LYS A 185 13.76 19.97 -13.97
C LYS A 185 12.80 19.43 -12.92
N ILE A 186 11.52 19.80 -12.99
CA ILE A 186 10.49 19.35 -12.04
C ILE A 186 10.40 17.82 -12.04
N GLU A 187 10.49 17.18 -13.21
CA GLU A 187 10.45 15.72 -13.36
C GLU A 187 11.61 14.97 -12.68
N SER A 188 12.71 15.67 -12.39
CA SER A 188 13.90 15.09 -11.74
C SER A 188 13.83 15.10 -10.21
N LEU A 189 12.80 15.76 -9.65
CA LEU A 189 12.57 15.79 -8.21
C LEU A 189 12.06 14.42 -7.71
N ASN A 190 12.30 14.15 -6.42
CA ASN A 190 11.84 12.90 -5.78
C ASN A 190 10.32 12.75 -5.83
N CYS A 191 9.60 13.87 -5.77
CA CYS A 191 8.16 13.95 -6.02
C CYS A 191 7.79 15.31 -6.60
N TYR A 192 6.67 15.38 -7.32
CA TYR A 192 6.17 16.61 -7.94
C TYR A 192 4.68 16.44 -8.33
N PRO A 193 3.93 17.53 -8.53
CA PRO A 193 2.53 17.47 -8.97
C PRO A 193 2.37 16.72 -10.29
N ILE A 194 1.33 15.89 -10.36
CA ILE A 194 1.02 15.10 -11.56
C ILE A 194 0.80 15.98 -12.81
N SER A 195 0.34 17.21 -12.62
CA SER A 195 0.13 18.21 -13.67
C SER A 195 1.43 18.65 -14.37
N HIS A 196 2.60 18.43 -13.74
CA HIS A 196 3.90 18.65 -14.36
C HIS A 196 4.49 17.38 -15.02
N HIS A 197 3.81 16.24 -14.93
CA HIS A 197 4.27 15.00 -15.54
C HIS A 197 4.13 15.04 -17.09
N PRO A 198 5.18 14.74 -17.87
CA PRO A 198 5.13 14.82 -19.34
C PRO A 198 4.01 14.00 -20.00
N GLY A 199 3.60 12.91 -19.36
CA GLY A 199 2.48 12.06 -19.79
C GLY A 199 1.41 11.93 -18.71
N GLU A 200 0.88 13.05 -18.21
CA GLU A 200 -0.15 13.10 -17.14
C GLU A 200 -1.30 12.10 -17.38
N SER A 201 -1.89 12.08 -18.57
CA SER A 201 -3.00 11.18 -18.90
C SER A 201 -2.62 9.70 -18.77
N VAL A 202 -1.43 9.34 -19.28
CA VAL A 202 -0.92 7.97 -19.27
C VAL A 202 -0.61 7.51 -17.85
N ILE A 203 0.02 8.35 -17.03
CA ILE A 203 0.32 7.99 -15.64
C ILE A 203 -0.97 7.90 -14.82
N ARG A 204 -1.95 8.78 -15.04
CA ARG A 204 -3.25 8.71 -14.37
C ARG A 204 -3.95 7.38 -14.66
N GLU A 205 -4.06 7.00 -15.94
CA GLU A 205 -4.67 5.74 -16.34
C GLU A 205 -3.94 4.52 -15.74
N ARG A 206 -2.61 4.53 -15.76
CA ARG A 206 -1.78 3.46 -15.19
C ARG A 206 -1.99 3.31 -13.69
N LEU A 207 -2.01 4.43 -12.95
CA LEU A 207 -2.21 4.43 -11.50
C LEU A 207 -3.63 4.02 -11.12
N ILE A 208 -4.67 4.50 -11.83
CA ILE A 208 -6.06 4.05 -11.63
C ILE A 208 -6.16 2.54 -11.88
N THR A 209 -5.56 2.04 -12.96
CA THR A 209 -5.53 0.60 -13.28
C THR A 209 -4.86 -0.19 -12.16
N ARG A 210 -3.74 0.28 -11.62
CA ARG A 210 -3.09 -0.32 -10.44
C ARG A 210 -4.01 -0.27 -9.22
N GLY A 211 -4.70 0.84 -8.96
CA GLY A 211 -5.62 0.99 -7.84
C GLY A 211 -6.78 -0.02 -7.90
N ARG A 212 -7.39 -0.19 -9.07
CA ARG A 212 -8.42 -1.23 -9.30
C ARG A 212 -7.88 -2.63 -9.04
N LYS A 213 -6.66 -2.92 -9.52
CA LYS A 213 -5.98 -4.19 -9.26
C LYS A 213 -5.71 -4.39 -7.77
N TYR A 214 -5.24 -3.36 -7.06
CA TYR A 214 -5.03 -3.38 -5.61
C TYR A 214 -6.32 -3.76 -4.88
N LEU A 215 -7.44 -3.09 -5.18
CA LEU A 215 -8.75 -3.43 -4.60
C LEU A 215 -9.16 -4.88 -4.85
N SER A 216 -8.98 -5.38 -6.08
CA SER A 216 -9.32 -6.78 -6.42
C SER A 216 -8.51 -7.81 -5.62
N LEU A 217 -7.29 -7.44 -5.17
CA LEU A 217 -6.45 -8.31 -4.34
C LEU A 217 -6.82 -8.27 -2.86
N LEU A 218 -7.67 -7.33 -2.44
CA LEU A 218 -8.15 -7.21 -1.06
C LEU A 218 -9.47 -7.94 -0.81
N GLU A 219 -10.17 -8.40 -1.86
CA GLU A 219 -11.45 -9.11 -1.73
C GLU A 219 -11.31 -10.46 -1.01
N LYS A 220 -10.24 -11.20 -1.34
CA LYS A 220 -9.88 -12.48 -0.73
C LYS A 220 -8.40 -12.79 -0.99
N PRO A 221 -7.79 -13.70 -0.21
CA PRO A 221 -6.43 -14.16 -0.48
C PRO A 221 -6.28 -14.62 -1.93
N ALA A 222 -5.28 -14.07 -2.63
CA ALA A 222 -5.11 -14.28 -4.06
C ALA A 222 -3.72 -14.82 -4.40
N CYS A 223 -3.66 -16.05 -4.90
CA CYS A 223 -2.44 -16.64 -5.42
C CYS A 223 -2.10 -16.05 -6.80
N ARG A 224 -0.86 -15.60 -6.97
CA ARG A 224 -0.37 -14.87 -8.15
C ARG A 224 1.02 -15.36 -8.54
N ASP A 225 1.33 -15.25 -9.83
CA ASP A 225 2.71 -15.34 -10.30
C ASP A 225 3.39 -13.98 -10.12
N TYR A 226 4.63 -14.01 -9.62
CA TYR A 226 5.46 -12.85 -9.36
C TYR A 226 6.79 -12.99 -10.10
N PHE A 227 6.99 -12.18 -11.15
CA PHE A 227 8.10 -12.35 -12.10
C PHE A 227 9.29 -11.43 -11.85
N VAL A 228 9.29 -10.67 -10.76
CA VAL A 228 10.41 -9.81 -10.38
C VAL A 228 11.15 -10.41 -9.18
N THR A 229 12.45 -10.15 -9.11
CA THR A 229 13.34 -10.72 -8.10
C THR A 229 13.38 -9.90 -6.82
N TYR A 230 12.52 -8.89 -6.65
CA TYR A 230 12.50 -8.05 -5.45
C TYR A 230 11.16 -8.19 -4.75
N GLY A 231 11.19 -8.60 -3.48
CA GLY A 231 10.14 -8.33 -2.51
C GLY A 231 10.80 -7.74 -1.26
N VAL A 232 10.01 -7.22 -0.34
CA VAL A 232 10.53 -6.66 0.92
C VAL A 232 10.03 -7.50 2.07
N LYS A 233 10.93 -8.00 2.90
CA LYS A 233 10.60 -8.67 4.16
C LYS A 233 11.13 -7.88 5.34
N GLU A 234 10.56 -8.14 6.50
CA GLU A 234 11.02 -7.54 7.74
C GLU A 234 12.12 -8.40 8.36
N LYS A 235 13.18 -7.76 8.85
CA LYS A 235 14.25 -8.40 9.61
C LYS A 235 14.43 -7.69 10.94
N ILE A 236 14.25 -8.43 12.03
CA ILE A 236 14.53 -7.95 13.38
C ILE A 236 16.05 -7.97 13.61
N LEU A 237 16.61 -6.83 13.99
CA LEU A 237 18.01 -6.67 14.35
C LEU A 237 18.26 -7.07 15.82
N PRO A 238 19.51 -7.34 16.23
CA PRO A 238 19.83 -7.73 17.61
C PRO A 238 19.44 -6.71 18.68
N ASP A 239 19.32 -5.43 18.30
CA ASP A 239 18.86 -4.34 19.16
C ASP A 239 17.32 -4.25 19.26
N GLY A 240 16.61 -5.17 18.62
CA GLY A 240 15.14 -5.22 18.58
C GLY A 240 14.52 -4.29 17.53
N LEU A 241 15.32 -3.53 16.77
CA LEU A 241 14.81 -2.67 15.71
C LEU A 241 14.45 -3.49 14.47
N SER A 242 13.34 -3.09 13.83
CA SER A 242 12.95 -3.63 12.55
C SER A 242 13.73 -2.98 11.41
N LYS A 243 14.14 -3.78 10.43
CA LYS A 243 14.70 -3.30 9.17
C LYS A 243 14.04 -4.00 7.99
N SER A 244 13.56 -3.20 7.03
CA SER A 244 13.12 -3.69 5.73
C SER A 244 14.32 -4.20 4.90
N GLU A 245 14.24 -5.42 4.40
CA GLU A 245 15.27 -6.08 3.60
C GLU A 245 14.68 -6.57 2.26
N MET A 246 15.35 -6.25 1.15
CA MET A 246 14.99 -6.83 -0.14
C MET A 246 15.42 -8.29 -0.21
N PHE A 247 14.58 -9.14 -0.78
CA PHE A 247 14.91 -10.54 -1.04
C PHE A 247 14.31 -10.99 -2.38
N ASN A 248 14.72 -12.18 -2.85
CA ASN A 248 14.17 -12.78 -4.05
C ASN A 248 12.79 -13.37 -3.80
N ALA A 249 11.75 -12.62 -4.19
CA ALA A 249 10.36 -13.05 -4.10
C ALA A 249 9.81 -13.71 -5.38
N MET A 250 10.66 -13.96 -6.39
CA MET A 250 10.22 -14.53 -7.67
C MET A 250 9.57 -15.90 -7.46
N GLY A 251 8.45 -16.13 -8.15
CA GLY A 251 7.68 -17.38 -8.11
C GLY A 251 6.23 -17.14 -7.70
N ARG A 252 5.63 -18.16 -7.07
CA ARG A 252 4.25 -18.06 -6.57
C ARG A 252 4.19 -17.31 -5.25
N VAL A 253 3.27 -16.38 -5.17
CA VAL A 253 3.01 -15.57 -3.97
C VAL A 253 1.51 -15.52 -3.69
N VAL A 254 1.14 -15.34 -2.43
CA VAL A 254 -0.26 -15.13 -2.03
C VAL A 254 -0.38 -13.73 -1.47
N ALA A 255 -1.17 -12.87 -2.12
CA ALA A 255 -1.54 -11.58 -1.58
C ALA A 255 -2.61 -11.80 -0.49
N ASP A 256 -2.28 -11.50 0.76
CA ASP A 256 -3.15 -11.69 1.92
C ASP A 256 -2.74 -10.76 3.06
N PRO A 257 -3.13 -9.47 2.99
CA PRO A 257 -2.72 -8.52 4.02
C PRO A 257 -3.31 -8.79 5.41
N GLU A 258 -4.49 -9.38 5.48
CA GLU A 258 -5.12 -9.76 6.75
C GLU A 258 -4.37 -10.92 7.40
N GLY A 259 -4.03 -11.97 6.63
CA GLY A 259 -3.18 -13.06 7.09
C GLY A 259 -1.80 -12.55 7.53
N TYR A 260 -1.21 -11.63 6.76
CA TYR A 260 0.02 -10.97 7.14
C TYR A 260 -0.11 -10.29 8.50
N TYR A 261 -1.14 -9.46 8.70
CA TYR A 261 -1.33 -8.73 9.96
C TYR A 261 -1.64 -9.65 11.14
N PHE A 262 -2.39 -10.73 10.93
CA PHE A 262 -2.66 -11.72 11.96
C PHE A 262 -1.38 -12.33 12.53
N HIS A 263 -0.44 -12.70 11.64
CA HIS A 263 0.85 -13.28 12.05
C HIS A 263 1.94 -12.25 12.37
N ASN A 264 1.80 -11.00 11.92
CA ASN A 264 2.84 -9.96 12.01
C ASN A 264 2.24 -8.60 12.41
N SER A 265 1.40 -8.56 13.45
CA SER A 265 0.65 -7.35 13.83
C SER A 265 1.54 -6.15 14.20
N SER A 266 2.74 -6.41 14.73
CA SER A 266 3.72 -5.39 15.13
C SER A 266 4.69 -4.97 14.01
N SER A 267 4.56 -5.55 12.82
CA SER A 267 5.50 -5.29 11.71
C SER A 267 5.38 -3.86 11.18
N ASP A 268 6.51 -3.21 10.92
CA ASP A 268 6.59 -1.89 10.30
C ASP A 268 6.11 -1.92 8.84
N LEU A 269 6.11 -3.08 8.18
CA LEU A 269 5.49 -3.26 6.86
C LEU A 269 3.95 -3.15 6.86
N ASN A 270 3.29 -2.98 8.02
CA ASN A 270 1.88 -2.62 8.07
C ASN A 270 1.64 -1.11 7.90
N ARG A 271 2.71 -0.30 7.82
CA ARG A 271 2.60 1.16 7.63
C ARG A 271 2.32 1.54 6.17
N PRO A 272 1.69 2.71 5.94
CA PRO A 272 1.15 3.61 6.95
C PRO A 272 -0.10 3.04 7.63
N LEU A 273 -0.28 3.40 8.90
CA LEU A 273 -1.46 3.00 9.66
C LEU A 273 -2.69 3.76 9.18
N VAL A 274 -3.85 3.13 9.31
CA VAL A 274 -5.16 3.72 9.01
C VAL A 274 -5.94 3.85 10.31
N TRP A 275 -6.22 5.08 10.71
CA TRP A 275 -7.01 5.38 11.91
C TRP A 275 -8.52 5.26 11.61
N SER A 276 -9.36 5.23 12.64
CA SER A 276 -10.81 5.01 12.47
C SER A 276 -11.51 6.16 11.76
N GLU A 277 -11.00 7.37 11.95
CA GLU A 277 -11.49 8.58 11.29
C GLU A 277 -11.15 8.63 9.81
N ASP A 278 -10.16 7.84 9.38
CA ASP A 278 -9.65 7.77 8.01
C ASP A 278 -10.18 6.56 7.23
N GLU A 279 -11.13 5.80 7.79
CA GLU A 279 -11.67 4.61 7.13
C GLU A 279 -12.49 4.97 5.88
N LEU A 280 -12.27 4.22 4.80
CA LEU A 280 -12.97 4.40 3.53
C LEU A 280 -13.79 3.16 3.20
N SER A 281 -14.78 3.33 2.32
CA SER A 281 -15.47 2.21 1.70
C SER A 281 -14.74 1.76 0.44
N ARG A 282 -14.46 0.45 0.33
CA ARG A 282 -13.79 -0.15 -0.85
C ARG A 282 -14.59 0.01 -2.15
N ASN A 283 -15.91 0.20 -2.06
CA ASN A 283 -16.81 0.18 -3.22
C ASN A 283 -17.07 1.57 -3.82
N SER A 284 -16.58 2.64 -3.20
CA SER A 284 -16.93 4.01 -3.55
C SER A 284 -15.72 4.94 -3.51
N LEU A 285 -14.62 4.54 -4.16
CA LEU A 285 -13.46 5.41 -4.34
C LEU A 285 -13.65 6.35 -5.54
N SER A 286 -13.24 7.61 -5.39
CA SER A 286 -13.07 8.52 -6.52
C SER A 286 -11.87 8.11 -7.38
N ASP A 287 -11.78 8.64 -8.60
CA ASP A 287 -10.61 8.41 -9.46
C ASP A 287 -9.31 8.92 -8.80
N ASP A 288 -9.35 10.05 -8.10
CA ASP A 288 -8.19 10.56 -7.37
C ASP A 288 -7.77 9.64 -6.21
N GLN A 289 -8.72 9.01 -5.51
CA GLN A 289 -8.39 7.99 -4.50
C GLN A 289 -7.84 6.71 -5.14
N LEU A 290 -8.31 6.33 -6.33
CA LEU A 290 -7.76 5.21 -7.08
C LEU A 290 -6.31 5.48 -7.52
N LEU A 291 -5.96 6.72 -7.86
CA LEU A 291 -4.58 7.11 -8.19
C LEU A 291 -3.62 6.86 -7.02
N THR A 292 -4.08 7.09 -5.79
CA THR A 292 -3.23 7.05 -4.60
C THR A 292 -3.23 5.71 -3.87
N CYS A 293 -3.93 4.70 -4.38
CA CYS A 293 -3.86 3.33 -3.84
C CYS A 293 -2.40 2.85 -3.73
N ALA A 294 -2.05 2.21 -2.62
CA ALA A 294 -0.70 1.76 -2.33
C ALA A 294 -0.10 0.93 -3.49
N SER A 295 1.17 1.19 -3.81
CA SER A 295 1.91 0.47 -4.86
C SER A 295 2.37 -0.93 -4.43
N TRP A 296 2.16 -1.28 -3.15
CA TRP A 296 2.50 -2.56 -2.55
C TRP A 296 1.29 -3.24 -1.92
N ILE A 297 1.43 -4.54 -1.66
CA ILE A 297 0.46 -5.33 -0.90
C ILE A 297 1.21 -6.35 -0.04
N ASN A 298 0.73 -6.55 1.19
CA ASN A 298 1.28 -7.55 2.10
C ASN A 298 0.78 -8.95 1.70
N GLY A 299 1.67 -9.94 1.83
CA GLY A 299 1.40 -11.30 1.42
C GLY A 299 2.52 -12.26 1.78
N PHE A 300 2.56 -13.41 1.13
CA PHE A 300 3.49 -14.49 1.43
C PHE A 300 4.16 -15.02 0.18
N SER A 301 5.48 -15.23 0.24
CA SER A 301 6.24 -15.92 -0.81
C SER A 301 6.25 -17.42 -0.53
N LEU A 302 5.67 -18.23 -1.42
CA LEU A 302 5.64 -19.70 -1.25
C LEU A 302 7.01 -20.34 -1.47
N SER A 303 7.85 -19.73 -2.32
CA SER A 303 9.21 -20.20 -2.58
C SER A 303 10.15 -19.94 -1.40
N SER A 304 10.10 -18.73 -0.82
CA SER A 304 10.93 -18.34 0.31
C SER A 304 10.31 -18.62 1.68
N LYS A 305 9.04 -19.06 1.70
CA LYS A 305 8.23 -19.37 2.89
C LYS A 305 8.24 -18.24 3.92
N THR A 306 8.04 -17.02 3.45
CA THR A 306 8.16 -15.82 4.28
C THR A 306 7.07 -14.80 3.98
N TRP A 307 6.59 -14.13 5.03
CA TRP A 307 5.71 -12.97 4.92
C TRP A 307 6.49 -11.77 4.36
N CYS A 308 5.88 -11.02 3.46
CA CYS A 308 6.55 -9.95 2.72
C CYS A 308 5.57 -8.91 2.14
N GLN A 309 6.13 -7.79 1.70
CA GLN A 309 5.53 -6.81 0.81
C GLN A 309 5.90 -7.11 -0.65
N LEU A 310 4.89 -7.02 -1.51
CA LEU A 310 4.97 -7.32 -2.94
C LEU A 310 4.50 -6.11 -3.75
N ALA A 311 5.19 -5.79 -4.83
CA ALA A 311 4.76 -4.73 -5.76
C ALA A 311 3.48 -5.16 -6.51
N VAL A 312 2.40 -4.38 -6.38
CA VAL A 312 1.08 -4.68 -6.97
C VAL A 312 1.18 -4.82 -8.49
N THR A 313 1.98 -3.98 -9.13
CA THR A 313 2.23 -3.97 -10.58
C THR A 313 2.76 -5.31 -11.08
N SER A 314 3.60 -5.98 -10.29
CA SER A 314 4.33 -7.20 -10.67
C SER A 314 3.56 -8.50 -10.45
N LEU A 315 2.40 -8.45 -9.77
CA LEU A 315 1.52 -9.61 -9.56
C LEU A 315 0.74 -9.95 -10.83
N THR A 316 0.70 -11.20 -11.25
CA THR A 316 -0.04 -11.62 -12.46
C THR A 316 -0.93 -12.83 -12.18
N ASN A 317 -1.97 -12.99 -13.00
CA ASN A 317 -2.81 -14.19 -12.94
C ASN A 317 -1.95 -15.43 -13.25
N ILE A 318 -2.10 -16.47 -12.45
CA ILE A 318 -1.41 -17.74 -12.66
C ILE A 318 -1.93 -18.40 -13.93
N LYS A 319 -1.00 -18.88 -14.77
CA LYS A 319 -1.34 -19.75 -15.90
C LYS A 319 -1.27 -21.21 -15.45
N TRP A 320 -2.36 -21.68 -14.85
CA TRP A 320 -2.46 -23.04 -14.35
C TRP A 320 -2.31 -24.09 -15.45
N ASN A 321 -1.52 -25.13 -15.18
CA ASN A 321 -1.31 -26.22 -16.13
C ASN A 321 -2.35 -27.33 -15.93
N ASN A 322 -3.51 -27.19 -16.57
CA ASN A 322 -4.58 -28.19 -16.49
C ASN A 322 -4.19 -29.57 -17.05
N LEU A 323 -3.12 -29.66 -17.86
CA LEU A 323 -2.59 -30.91 -18.42
C LEU A 323 -1.50 -31.54 -17.55
N ALA A 324 -1.12 -30.92 -16.42
CA ALA A 324 -0.08 -31.44 -15.53
C ALA A 324 -0.41 -32.87 -15.06
N PHE A 325 -1.67 -33.13 -14.76
CA PHE A 325 -2.14 -34.41 -14.26
C PHE A 325 -2.22 -35.51 -15.34
N GLU A 326 -2.40 -35.12 -16.61
CA GLU A 326 -2.37 -36.06 -17.74
C GLU A 326 -0.94 -36.51 -18.08
N ARG A 327 0.05 -35.66 -17.83
CA ARG A 327 1.47 -35.97 -18.03
C ARG A 327 2.03 -36.92 -16.96
N LEU A 328 1.32 -37.10 -15.86
CA LEU A 328 1.69 -38.09 -14.85
C LEU A 328 1.46 -39.50 -15.38
N VAL A 329 2.54 -40.28 -15.42
CA VAL A 329 2.49 -41.72 -15.70
C VAL A 329 1.96 -42.44 -14.46
N LEU A 330 0.63 -42.44 -14.33
CA LEU A 330 -0.12 -43.14 -13.30
C LEU A 330 -1.06 -44.16 -13.95
N GLU A 331 -1.29 -45.25 -13.23
CA GLU A 331 -2.34 -46.22 -13.56
C GLU A 331 -3.71 -45.52 -13.63
N GLU A 332 -4.51 -45.83 -14.65
CA GLU A 332 -5.75 -45.11 -14.98
C GLU A 332 -6.73 -45.08 -13.79
N THR A 333 -6.90 -46.20 -13.08
CA THR A 333 -7.76 -46.29 -11.90
C THR A 333 -7.31 -45.38 -10.75
N ARG A 334 -5.99 -45.24 -10.52
CA ARG A 334 -5.44 -44.34 -9.49
C ARG A 334 -5.61 -42.88 -9.88
N ARG A 335 -5.45 -42.58 -11.17
CA ARG A 335 -5.67 -41.25 -11.74
C ARG A 335 -7.12 -40.83 -11.54
N GLU A 336 -8.07 -41.69 -11.88
CA GLU A 336 -9.50 -41.43 -11.70
C GLU A 336 -9.88 -41.24 -10.24
N LEU A 337 -9.34 -42.05 -9.33
CA LEU A 337 -9.60 -41.94 -7.90
C LEU A 337 -9.11 -40.59 -7.32
N ILE A 338 -7.86 -40.21 -7.59
CA ILE A 338 -7.31 -38.94 -7.10
C ILE A 338 -8.12 -37.77 -7.68
N HIS A 339 -8.38 -37.80 -8.99
CA HIS A 339 -9.15 -36.75 -9.65
C HIS A 339 -10.59 -36.65 -9.13
N GLY A 340 -11.24 -37.79 -8.84
CA GLY A 340 -12.57 -37.86 -8.25
C GLY A 340 -12.62 -37.28 -6.84
N LEU A 341 -11.69 -37.69 -5.97
CA LEU A 341 -11.58 -37.19 -4.58
C LEU A 341 -11.32 -35.69 -4.56
N VAL A 342 -10.42 -35.23 -5.41
CA VAL A 342 -10.04 -33.82 -5.51
C VAL A 342 -11.19 -32.95 -6.04
N LYS A 343 -11.94 -33.43 -7.05
CA LYS A 343 -13.11 -32.71 -7.57
C LYS A 343 -14.28 -32.68 -6.60
N ALA A 344 -14.51 -33.77 -5.87
CA ALA A 344 -15.55 -33.84 -4.84
C ALA A 344 -15.25 -32.85 -3.70
N HIS A 345 -13.99 -32.80 -3.25
CA HIS A 345 -13.54 -31.88 -2.21
C HIS A 345 -13.42 -30.41 -2.69
N GLY A 346 -13.42 -30.17 -4.00
CA GLY A 346 -13.35 -28.83 -4.59
C GLY A 346 -14.69 -28.13 -4.81
N LYS A 347 -15.82 -28.85 -4.81
CA LYS A 347 -17.14 -28.32 -5.18
C LYS A 347 -18.08 -28.04 -4.02
N ASP A 348 -17.82 -28.58 -2.83
CA ASP A 348 -18.70 -28.45 -1.67
C ASP A 348 -18.00 -27.80 -0.47
N GLU A 349 -18.09 -26.47 -0.36
CA GLU A 349 -17.98 -25.81 0.95
C GLU A 349 -19.26 -26.02 1.79
N ALA A 350 -20.36 -26.49 1.19
CA ALA A 350 -21.69 -26.52 1.81
C ALA A 350 -22.31 -27.93 2.01
N ALA A 351 -21.71 -29.04 1.56
CA ALA A 351 -22.43 -30.33 1.54
C ALA A 351 -21.63 -31.59 1.96
N PHE A 352 -20.58 -31.46 2.77
CA PHE A 352 -20.03 -32.60 3.52
C PHE A 352 -20.19 -32.35 5.02
N ASP A 353 -21.41 -32.53 5.52
CA ASP A 353 -21.66 -32.63 6.95
C ASP A 353 -21.70 -34.13 7.28
N ASP A 354 -20.56 -34.66 7.75
CA ASP A 354 -20.54 -35.95 8.43
C ASP A 354 -21.29 -35.81 9.76
N ILE A 355 -21.64 -36.93 10.39
CA ILE A 355 -22.50 -37.08 11.59
C ILE A 355 -22.04 -36.22 12.80
N VAL A 356 -20.85 -35.61 12.73
CA VAL A 356 -20.29 -34.68 13.73
C VAL A 356 -19.90 -33.36 13.05
N GLU A 357 -20.56 -32.27 13.45
CA GLU A 357 -20.26 -30.90 13.02
C GLU A 357 -18.74 -30.62 13.19
N ASN A 358 -18.04 -30.31 12.08
CA ASN A 358 -16.60 -30.00 11.99
C ASN A 358 -15.58 -31.16 11.98
N LYS A 359 -15.98 -32.44 11.93
CA LYS A 359 -15.06 -33.56 11.65
C LYS A 359 -15.21 -34.07 10.22
N GLY A 360 -14.10 -34.49 9.59
CA GLY A 360 -14.12 -35.23 8.32
C GLY A 360 -14.11 -34.41 7.01
N LYS A 361 -14.00 -33.08 7.07
CA LYS A 361 -13.98 -32.24 5.86
C LYS A 361 -12.63 -32.23 5.12
N GLY A 362 -11.52 -32.67 5.73
CA GLY A 362 -10.20 -32.64 5.11
C GLY A 362 -9.88 -33.90 4.29
N LEU A 363 -9.43 -33.73 3.05
CA LEU A 363 -8.88 -34.83 2.25
C LEU A 363 -7.39 -35.04 2.59
N ILE A 364 -7.09 -36.11 3.34
CA ILE A 364 -5.71 -36.53 3.61
C ILE A 364 -5.36 -37.71 2.71
N ALA A 365 -4.26 -37.60 1.96
CA ALA A 365 -3.76 -38.66 1.09
C ALA A 365 -2.31 -38.98 1.44
N LEU A 366 -2.00 -40.28 1.56
CA LEU A 366 -0.63 -40.77 1.75
C LEU A 366 -0.13 -41.38 0.44
N LEU A 367 0.92 -40.77 -0.14
CA LEU A 367 1.58 -41.29 -1.34
C LEU A 367 2.78 -42.16 -0.94
N THR A 368 2.67 -43.48 -1.14
CA THR A 368 3.74 -44.44 -0.81
C THR A 368 4.37 -45.04 -2.07
N GLY A 369 5.67 -45.32 -2.01
CA GLY A 369 6.42 -45.93 -3.12
C GLY A 369 7.91 -45.57 -3.08
N SER A 370 8.71 -46.24 -3.91
CA SER A 370 10.16 -46.03 -4.01
C SER A 370 10.54 -44.56 -4.30
N PRO A 371 11.74 -44.10 -3.95
CA PRO A 371 12.24 -42.79 -4.36
C PRO A 371 12.19 -42.62 -5.89
N GLY A 372 11.88 -41.41 -6.37
CA GLY A 372 11.88 -41.08 -7.81
C GLY A 372 10.62 -41.45 -8.61
N VAL A 373 9.59 -42.08 -7.99
CA VAL A 373 8.34 -42.48 -8.69
C VAL A 373 7.32 -41.35 -8.90
N GLY A 374 7.71 -40.08 -8.70
CA GLY A 374 6.84 -38.92 -8.96
C GLY A 374 5.78 -38.61 -7.89
N LYS A 375 6.04 -38.93 -6.61
CA LYS A 375 5.14 -38.60 -5.49
C LYS A 375 4.92 -37.09 -5.35
N THR A 376 6.01 -36.32 -5.27
CA THR A 376 5.98 -34.85 -5.24
C THR A 376 5.31 -34.28 -6.49
N LEU A 377 5.66 -34.80 -7.67
CA LEU A 377 5.03 -34.41 -8.95
C LEU A 377 3.52 -34.66 -8.95
N THR A 378 3.05 -35.69 -8.25
CA THR A 378 1.61 -35.98 -8.12
C THR A 378 0.91 -34.87 -7.33
N ALA A 379 1.48 -34.42 -6.22
CA ALA A 379 0.92 -33.32 -5.44
C ALA A 379 0.94 -31.99 -6.22
N GLU A 380 2.04 -31.71 -6.93
CA GLU A 380 2.15 -30.53 -7.81
C GLU A 380 1.06 -30.53 -8.89
N ALA A 381 0.84 -31.65 -9.58
CA ALA A 381 -0.19 -31.74 -10.59
C ALA A 381 -1.61 -31.60 -10.01
N VAL A 382 -1.86 -32.10 -8.80
CA VAL A 382 -3.13 -31.88 -8.09
C VAL A 382 -3.35 -30.40 -7.83
N ALA A 383 -2.33 -29.68 -7.36
CA ALA A 383 -2.40 -28.23 -7.15
C ALA A 383 -2.69 -27.47 -8.47
N GLU A 384 -2.04 -27.86 -9.56
CA GLU A 384 -2.28 -27.27 -10.89
C GLU A 384 -3.72 -27.46 -11.37
N VAL A 385 -4.24 -28.69 -11.32
CA VAL A 385 -5.58 -29.00 -11.82
C VAL A 385 -6.68 -28.41 -10.94
N THR A 386 -6.42 -28.29 -9.64
CA THR A 386 -7.36 -27.64 -8.70
C THR A 386 -7.25 -26.13 -8.67
N GLN A 387 -6.24 -25.57 -9.33
CA GLN A 387 -5.96 -24.13 -9.31
C GLN A 387 -5.76 -23.60 -7.89
N ARG A 388 -5.10 -24.41 -7.05
CA ARG A 388 -4.83 -24.10 -5.64
C ARG A 388 -3.34 -23.86 -5.44
N PRO A 389 -2.94 -22.98 -4.52
CA PRO A 389 -1.54 -22.88 -4.10
C PRO A 389 -1.03 -24.24 -3.63
N LEU A 390 0.27 -24.48 -3.78
CA LEU A 390 0.96 -25.64 -3.19
C LEU A 390 1.91 -25.11 -2.10
N TYR A 391 1.75 -25.60 -0.89
CA TYR A 391 2.68 -25.35 0.21
C TYR A 391 3.42 -26.65 0.50
N VAL A 392 4.72 -26.67 0.24
CA VAL A 392 5.57 -27.83 0.50
C VAL A 392 6.29 -27.62 1.82
N VAL A 393 6.14 -28.56 2.75
CA VAL A 393 6.92 -28.62 4.00
C VAL A 393 8.05 -29.63 3.78
N ALA A 394 9.29 -29.16 3.91
CA ALA A 394 10.47 -30.01 3.73
C ALA A 394 10.99 -30.54 5.07
N THR A 395 11.76 -31.62 5.02
CA THR A 395 12.40 -32.23 6.19
C THR A 395 13.30 -31.22 6.90
N GLY A 396 13.07 -31.03 8.20
CA GLY A 396 13.82 -30.08 9.04
C GLY A 396 13.21 -28.68 9.16
N GLU A 397 12.18 -28.33 8.38
CA GLU A 397 11.53 -27.03 8.46
C GLU A 397 10.70 -26.85 9.73
N LEU A 398 10.11 -27.92 10.24
CA LEU A 398 9.26 -27.87 11.44
C LEU A 398 10.06 -27.81 12.74
N GLY A 399 11.35 -28.15 12.71
CA GLY A 399 12.18 -28.27 13.91
C GLY A 399 12.24 -29.71 14.45
N VAL A 400 12.85 -29.87 15.62
CA VAL A 400 13.10 -31.17 16.27
C VAL A 400 12.44 -31.29 17.64
N ASP A 401 11.98 -30.18 18.21
CA ASP A 401 11.28 -30.10 19.48
C ASP A 401 9.76 -29.93 19.27
N ALA A 402 8.97 -30.49 20.19
CA ALA A 402 7.52 -30.56 20.06
C ALA A 402 6.85 -29.17 20.04
N ASP A 403 7.38 -28.20 20.78
CA ASP A 403 6.80 -26.86 20.87
C ASP A 403 7.02 -26.08 19.58
N THR A 404 8.24 -26.04 19.05
CA THR A 404 8.54 -25.39 17.75
C THR A 404 7.75 -26.04 16.62
N VAL A 405 7.61 -27.36 16.63
CA VAL A 405 6.80 -28.09 15.65
C VAL A 405 5.33 -27.72 15.77
N ASP A 406 4.77 -27.65 16.98
CA ASP A 406 3.36 -27.27 17.20
C ASP A 406 3.07 -25.84 16.74
N GLU A 407 3.96 -24.88 17.03
CA GLU A 407 3.83 -23.50 16.59
C GLU A 407 3.93 -23.37 15.07
N ARG A 408 4.97 -23.94 14.45
CA ARG A 408 5.18 -23.85 13.00
C ARG A 408 4.11 -24.59 12.21
N LEU A 409 3.78 -25.81 12.61
CA LEU A 409 2.73 -26.59 11.98
C LEU A 409 1.37 -25.90 12.16
N GLY A 410 1.11 -25.31 13.34
CA GLY A 410 -0.08 -24.49 13.59
C GLY A 410 -0.21 -23.35 12.58
N MET A 411 0.84 -22.52 12.45
CA MET A 411 0.88 -21.45 11.44
C MET A 411 0.68 -21.97 10.01
N ILE A 412 1.35 -23.06 9.62
CA ILE A 412 1.24 -23.63 8.27
C ILE A 412 -0.20 -24.12 8.01
N LEU A 413 -0.84 -24.78 8.97
CA LEU A 413 -2.22 -25.24 8.85
C LEU A 413 -3.21 -24.08 8.77
N ASP A 414 -3.02 -23.04 9.58
CA ASP A 414 -3.86 -21.83 9.51
C ASP A 414 -3.76 -21.17 8.12
N ILE A 415 -2.53 -21.01 7.62
CA ILE A 415 -2.24 -20.44 6.32
C ILE A 415 -2.83 -21.30 5.18
N THR A 416 -2.60 -22.60 5.22
CA THR A 416 -3.05 -23.51 4.16
C THR A 416 -4.57 -23.63 4.13
N ARG A 417 -5.22 -23.64 5.29
CA ARG A 417 -6.68 -23.56 5.40
C ARG A 417 -7.21 -22.25 4.84
N ARG A 418 -6.60 -21.12 5.22
CA ARG A 418 -7.02 -19.78 4.77
C ARG A 418 -6.93 -19.61 3.24
N TRP A 419 -5.96 -20.24 2.60
CA TRP A 419 -5.78 -20.12 1.15
C TRP A 419 -6.39 -21.26 0.33
N GLY A 420 -7.02 -22.25 0.98
CA GLY A 420 -7.46 -23.47 0.31
C GLY A 420 -6.31 -24.19 -0.40
N CYS A 421 -5.14 -24.20 0.23
CA CYS A 421 -3.89 -24.69 -0.31
C CYS A 421 -3.85 -26.23 -0.35
N VAL A 422 -3.12 -26.79 -1.32
CA VAL A 422 -2.63 -28.18 -1.22
C VAL A 422 -1.40 -28.15 -0.31
N LEU A 423 -1.48 -28.79 0.85
CA LEU A 423 -0.34 -28.96 1.75
C LEU A 423 0.35 -30.29 1.43
N LEU A 424 1.62 -30.22 1.02
CA LEU A 424 2.49 -31.37 0.86
C LEU A 424 3.46 -31.42 2.02
N ILE A 425 3.45 -32.51 2.79
CA ILE A 425 4.48 -32.82 3.77
C ILE A 425 5.40 -33.86 3.14
N ASP A 426 6.60 -33.45 2.76
CA ASP A 426 7.60 -34.36 2.19
C ASP A 426 8.30 -35.15 3.31
N GLU A 427 8.70 -36.39 3.02
CA GLU A 427 9.33 -37.31 3.99
C GLU A 427 8.59 -37.41 5.35
N ALA A 428 7.26 -37.54 5.28
CA ALA A 428 6.40 -37.51 6.46
C ALA A 428 6.65 -38.69 7.45
N ASP A 429 7.34 -39.75 7.03
CA ASP A 429 7.76 -40.88 7.86
C ASP A 429 8.76 -40.51 8.95
N VAL A 430 9.50 -39.40 8.78
CA VAL A 430 10.34 -38.82 9.84
C VAL A 430 9.49 -38.41 11.05
N PHE A 431 8.29 -37.87 10.81
CA PHE A 431 7.36 -37.38 11.83
C PHE A 431 6.33 -38.43 12.27
N MET A 432 6.00 -39.40 11.41
CA MET A 432 4.98 -40.42 11.67
C MET A 432 5.61 -41.82 11.86
N ALA A 433 6.11 -42.09 13.06
CA ALA A 433 6.68 -43.39 13.41
C ALA A 433 5.81 -44.17 14.41
N SER A 434 5.94 -45.50 14.42
CA SER A 434 5.32 -46.35 15.44
C SER A 434 5.80 -45.95 16.84
N ARG A 435 4.87 -45.74 17.77
CA ARG A 435 5.15 -45.37 19.17
C ARG A 435 6.19 -46.31 19.78
N GLY A 436 7.21 -45.76 20.42
CA GLY A 436 8.43 -46.48 20.82
C GLY A 436 8.91 -46.13 22.24
N LYS A 437 10.22 -46.29 22.50
CA LYS A 437 10.85 -45.88 23.78
C LYS A 437 11.31 -44.41 23.78
N ASP A 438 11.13 -43.70 22.68
CA ASP A 438 11.60 -42.33 22.50
C ASP A 438 10.47 -41.33 22.77
N LEU A 439 10.45 -40.81 24.00
CA LEU A 439 9.46 -39.83 24.48
C LEU A 439 9.41 -38.56 23.63
N ALA A 440 10.55 -38.11 23.09
CA ALA A 440 10.59 -36.89 22.26
C ALA A 440 9.91 -37.14 20.91
N ARG A 441 10.12 -38.31 20.32
CA ARG A 441 9.47 -38.71 19.07
C ARG A 441 7.98 -38.96 19.25
N ASP A 442 7.58 -39.58 20.35
CA ASP A 442 6.16 -39.79 20.67
C ASP A 442 5.41 -38.47 20.88
N ALA A 443 6.08 -37.46 21.46
CA ALA A 443 5.53 -36.10 21.59
C ALA A 443 5.30 -35.45 20.22
N LEU A 444 6.25 -35.58 19.28
CA LEU A 444 6.09 -35.08 17.90
C LEU A 444 4.92 -35.74 17.17
N VAL A 445 4.80 -37.07 17.26
CA VAL A 445 3.67 -37.83 16.68
C VAL A 445 2.33 -37.34 17.26
N SER A 446 2.29 -37.10 18.59
CA SER A 446 1.10 -36.59 19.27
C SER A 446 0.70 -35.20 18.78
N VAL A 447 1.66 -34.28 18.61
CA VAL A 447 1.42 -32.94 18.06
C VAL A 447 0.83 -33.00 16.66
N PHE A 448 1.42 -33.82 15.79
CA PHE A 448 0.95 -34.00 14.41
C PHE A 448 -0.49 -34.53 14.35
N LEU A 449 -0.80 -35.60 15.10
CA LEU A 449 -2.15 -36.16 15.14
C LEU A 449 -3.15 -35.15 15.69
N ARG A 450 -2.83 -34.47 16.80
CA ARG A 450 -3.70 -33.45 17.41
C ARG A 450 -4.02 -32.29 16.47
N ARG A 451 -3.09 -31.92 15.58
CA ARG A 451 -3.25 -30.80 14.64
C ARG A 451 -3.94 -31.20 13.33
N LEU A 452 -3.87 -32.48 12.93
CA LEU A 452 -4.45 -32.99 11.69
C LEU A 452 -5.86 -33.61 11.88
N GLU A 453 -6.19 -34.10 13.07
CA GLU A 453 -7.54 -34.57 13.48
C GLU A 453 -8.48 -33.40 13.83
#